data_AF-A0A068RR48-F1
#
_entry.id   AF-A0A068RR48-F1
#
_cell.length_a   1.000
_cell.length_b   1.000
_cell.length_c   1.000
_cell.angle_alpha   90.00
_cell.angle_beta   90.00
_cell.angle_gamma   90.00
#
_symmetry.space_group_name_H-M   'P 1'
#
loop_
_entity.id
_entity.type
_entity.pdbx_description
1 polymer ?
#
loop_
_entity_poly.entity_id
_entity_poly.type
_entity_poly.pdbx_seq_one_letter_code
_entity_poly.pdbx_strand_id
1 'polypeptide(L)'
;MVFLSNAISHARLSGDQADESLKDHNTTIYGTRWATEEIPRYDMPKEEMPSNVAYRLIKDELALDGNPALNLASFVTTFMEEEAEKLMAENISKNFIDYEEYPQSAELCNRCVNMIARLFNAPMHDAEEEALGCSTVGSSEAIILATLAMKRRWQNARKAKGLSTEKPNMVLGANCQLP
;
A
#
# COMPACT_ATOMS: atom_id res chain seq x y z
N MET A 1 16.65 -44.77 26.06
CA MET A 1 17.36 -44.03 27.12
C MET A 1 18.84 -44.31 26.96
N VAL A 2 19.57 -43.40 26.28
CA VAL A 2 21.04 -43.35 26.28
C VAL A 2 21.39 -41.86 26.27
N PHE A 3 21.77 -41.35 27.43
CA PHE A 3 22.36 -40.02 27.60
C PHE A 3 23.83 -40.12 27.23
N LEU A 4 24.28 -39.31 26.27
CA LEU A 4 25.70 -39.05 26.04
C LEU A 4 25.98 -37.59 26.38
N SER A 5 26.36 -37.40 27.64
CA SER A 5 26.93 -36.17 28.18
C SER A 5 28.39 -36.08 27.72
N ASN A 6 28.72 -35.08 26.92
CA ASN A 6 30.10 -34.63 26.74
C ASN A 6 30.30 -33.35 27.55
N ALA A 7 30.69 -33.54 28.80
CA ALA A 7 31.31 -32.51 29.61
C ALA A 7 32.74 -32.29 29.11
N ILE A 8 32.99 -31.17 28.43
CA ILE A 8 34.35 -30.67 28.16
C ILE A 8 34.45 -29.21 28.60
N SER A 9 35.06 -29.06 29.78
CA SER A 9 35.85 -27.91 30.29
C SER A 9 35.24 -26.50 30.31
N HIS A 10 34.66 -26.15 31.47
CA HIS A 10 34.28 -24.79 31.91
C HIS A 10 35.46 -23.83 32.24
N ALA A 11 36.63 -23.96 31.59
CA ALA A 11 37.85 -23.29 32.11
C ALA A 11 38.72 -22.52 31.09
N ARG A 12 38.25 -22.20 29.87
CA ARG A 12 39.10 -21.54 28.87
C ARG A 12 38.48 -20.44 27.99
N LEU A 13 37.44 -19.75 28.44
CA LEU A 13 37.01 -18.49 27.80
C LEU A 13 36.56 -17.46 28.86
N SER A 14 37.33 -17.33 29.94
CA SER A 14 37.30 -16.14 30.80
C SER A 14 38.30 -15.14 30.23
N GLY A 15 37.88 -14.34 29.26
CA GLY A 15 38.75 -13.39 28.59
C GLY A 15 38.13 -12.78 27.34
N ASP A 16 37.00 -12.09 27.50
CA ASP A 16 36.65 -10.87 26.76
C ASP A 16 35.25 -10.43 27.20
N GLN A 17 35.14 -9.88 28.41
CA GLN A 17 34.11 -8.88 28.69
C GLN A 17 34.59 -7.56 28.08
N ALA A 18 34.73 -7.56 26.75
CA ALA A 18 34.95 -6.37 25.96
C ALA A 18 33.57 -5.94 25.45
N ASP A 19 32.95 -5.06 26.23
CA ASP A 19 31.91 -4.11 25.84
C ASP A 19 31.19 -4.41 24.51
N GLU A 20 30.10 -5.17 24.58
CA GLU A 20 29.24 -5.52 23.43
C GLU A 20 28.66 -4.29 22.74
N SER A 21 28.71 -3.11 23.37
CA SER A 21 28.23 -1.86 22.81
C SER A 21 29.16 -1.22 21.76
N LEU A 22 30.40 -1.71 21.62
CA LEU A 22 31.44 -1.03 20.82
C LEU A 22 31.84 -1.72 19.50
N LYS A 23 31.23 -2.85 19.11
CA LYS A 23 31.65 -3.61 17.91
C LYS A 23 30.94 -3.26 16.59
N ASP A 24 29.93 -2.39 16.60
CA ASP A 24 29.02 -2.28 15.44
C ASP A 24 29.20 -1.01 14.58
N HIS A 25 30.15 -0.13 14.90
CA HIS A 25 30.27 1.16 14.22
C HIS A 25 31.26 1.21 13.04
N ASN A 26 32.07 0.17 12.83
CA ASN A 26 33.16 0.20 11.82
C ASN A 26 33.11 -0.91 10.77
N THR A 27 32.09 -1.77 10.81
CA THR A 27 31.95 -2.88 9.87
C THR A 27 31.05 -2.47 8.71
N THR A 28 31.44 -2.80 7.47
CA THR A 28 30.57 -2.60 6.30
C THR A 28 29.29 -3.43 6.44
N ILE A 29 28.17 -2.98 5.85
CA ILE A 29 26.84 -3.60 6.04
C ILE A 29 26.87 -5.14 5.80
N TYR A 30 27.59 -5.59 4.78
CA TYR A 30 27.71 -7.01 4.43
C TYR A 30 28.68 -7.81 5.32
N GLY A 31 29.46 -7.15 6.17
CA GLY A 31 30.30 -7.79 7.19
C GLY A 31 29.60 -7.92 8.55
N THR A 32 28.36 -7.42 8.68
CA THR A 32 27.59 -7.54 9.92
C THR A 32 27.00 -8.95 10.08
N ARG A 33 26.69 -9.35 11.33
CA ARG A 33 26.04 -10.65 11.61
C ARG A 33 24.73 -10.83 10.85
N TRP A 34 23.97 -9.75 10.67
CA TRP A 34 22.68 -9.77 10.01
C TRP A 34 22.76 -10.09 8.51
N ALA A 35 23.91 -9.88 7.87
CA ALA A 35 24.10 -10.28 6.47
C ALA A 35 24.32 -11.79 6.29
N THR A 36 24.62 -12.51 7.37
CA THR A 36 24.80 -13.98 7.35
C THR A 36 23.54 -14.75 7.71
N GLU A 37 22.55 -14.07 8.29
CA GLU A 37 21.27 -14.65 8.68
C GLU A 37 20.22 -14.40 7.58
N GLU A 38 19.29 -15.33 7.40
CA GLU A 38 18.17 -15.11 6.47
C GLU A 38 17.19 -14.08 7.03
N ILE A 39 16.61 -13.26 6.13
CA ILE A 39 15.58 -12.29 6.52
C ILE A 39 14.38 -13.06 7.11
N PRO A 40 13.94 -12.72 8.34
CA PRO A 40 12.84 -13.37 9.05
C PRO A 40 11.54 -13.43 8.22
N ARG A 41 10.96 -14.62 8.06
CA ARG A 41 9.76 -14.85 7.22
C ARG A 41 8.47 -15.13 7.97
N TYR A 42 8.56 -15.73 9.16
CA TYR A 42 7.39 -16.29 9.85
C TYR A 42 7.13 -15.65 11.21
N ASP A 43 8.19 -15.36 11.96
CA ASP A 43 8.11 -14.79 13.30
C ASP A 43 8.83 -13.44 13.37
N MET A 44 8.34 -12.57 14.25
CA MET A 44 9.00 -11.29 14.54
C MET A 44 10.35 -11.54 15.23
N PRO A 45 11.44 -10.86 14.83
CA PRO A 45 12.75 -11.02 15.45
C PRO A 45 12.75 -10.62 16.92
N LYS A 46 13.59 -11.30 17.72
CA LYS A 46 13.74 -10.99 19.15
C LYS A 46 14.69 -9.82 19.41
N GLU A 47 15.59 -9.55 18.48
CA GLU A 47 16.60 -8.50 18.59
C GLU A 47 16.37 -7.43 17.54
N GLU A 48 16.75 -6.21 17.88
CA GLU A 48 16.70 -5.07 16.97
C GLU A 48 17.85 -5.14 15.95
N MET A 49 17.61 -4.55 14.77
CA MET A 49 18.59 -4.43 13.70
C MET A 49 18.83 -2.95 13.39
N PRO A 50 20.07 -2.52 13.14
CA PRO A 50 20.35 -1.16 12.68
C PRO A 50 19.56 -0.81 11.40
N SER A 51 19.00 0.41 11.36
CA SER A 51 18.09 0.84 10.28
C SER A 51 18.71 0.83 8.88
N ASN A 52 20.00 1.15 8.78
CA ASN A 52 20.77 1.12 7.53
C ASN A 52 20.97 -0.32 7.01
N VAL A 53 21.16 -1.29 7.91
CA VAL A 53 21.28 -2.71 7.55
C VAL A 53 19.92 -3.24 7.08
N ALA A 54 18.85 -2.98 7.83
CA ALA A 54 17.49 -3.38 7.46
C ALA A 54 17.07 -2.81 6.10
N TYR A 55 17.30 -1.52 5.86
CA TYR A 55 17.04 -0.88 4.56
C TYR A 55 17.79 -1.58 3.43
N ARG A 56 19.07 -1.90 3.63
CA ARG A 56 19.90 -2.51 2.58
C ARG A 56 19.45 -3.93 2.26
N LEU A 57 19.18 -4.74 3.27
CA LEU A 57 18.72 -6.12 3.09
C LEU A 57 17.38 -6.17 2.34
N ILE A 58 16.40 -5.35 2.74
CA ILE A 58 15.11 -5.25 2.04
C ILE A 58 15.30 -4.73 0.62
N LYS A 59 16.15 -3.72 0.42
CA LYS A 59 16.42 -3.18 -0.93
C LYS A 59 17.04 -4.22 -1.85
N ASP A 60 17.94 -5.05 -1.35
CA ASP A 60 18.59 -6.12 -2.12
C ASP A 60 17.59 -7.24 -2.47
N GLU A 61 16.66 -7.57 -1.56
CA GLU A 61 15.56 -8.51 -1.85
C GLU A 61 14.60 -7.95 -2.92
N LEU A 62 14.22 -6.67 -2.82
CA LEU A 62 13.40 -5.99 -3.82
C LEU A 62 14.09 -5.84 -5.19
N ALA A 63 15.43 -5.93 -5.25
CA ALA A 63 16.15 -5.91 -6.53
C ALA A 63 15.92 -7.17 -7.38
N LEU A 64 15.31 -8.21 -6.80
CA LEU A 64 14.86 -9.40 -7.52
C LEU A 64 13.54 -9.16 -8.28
N ASP A 65 12.82 -8.08 -7.98
CA ASP A 65 11.62 -7.71 -8.73
C ASP A 65 11.98 -7.29 -10.17
N GLY A 66 11.04 -7.52 -11.08
CA GLY A 66 11.18 -7.08 -12.46
C GLY A 66 11.22 -5.55 -12.54
N ASN A 67 12.04 -5.01 -13.45
CA ASN A 67 12.07 -3.58 -13.70
C ASN A 67 10.70 -3.08 -14.21
N PRO A 68 10.00 -2.19 -13.49
CA PRO A 68 8.69 -1.68 -13.90
C PRO A 68 8.68 -1.06 -15.30
N ALA A 69 9.77 -0.40 -15.70
CA ALA A 69 9.87 0.22 -17.04
C ALA A 69 9.89 -0.81 -18.18
N LEU A 70 10.19 -2.08 -17.89
CA LEU A 70 10.18 -3.18 -18.84
C LEU A 70 8.89 -4.01 -18.78
N ASN A 71 7.96 -3.69 -17.87
CA ASN A 71 6.70 -4.40 -17.73
C ASN A 71 5.67 -3.90 -18.75
N LEU A 72 5.56 -4.59 -19.87
CA LEU A 72 4.60 -4.28 -20.94
C LEU A 72 3.20 -4.89 -20.72
N ALA A 73 2.99 -5.61 -19.62
CA ALA A 73 1.71 -6.25 -19.32
C ALA A 73 0.79 -5.39 -18.43
N SER A 74 1.38 -4.46 -17.67
CA SER A 74 0.63 -3.60 -16.74
C SER A 74 0.03 -2.39 -17.46
N PHE A 75 -1.15 -1.97 -16.98
CA PHE A 75 -1.77 -0.70 -17.37
C PHE A 75 -1.47 0.43 -16.37
N VAL A 76 -0.77 0.14 -15.27
CA VAL A 76 -0.41 1.12 -14.23
C VAL A 76 0.79 1.94 -14.68
N THR A 77 0.76 3.25 -14.39
CA THR A 77 1.86 4.18 -14.65
C THR A 77 3.12 3.79 -13.86
N THR A 78 4.27 3.68 -14.54
CA THR A 78 5.57 3.32 -13.94
C THR A 78 6.60 4.45 -14.00
N PHE A 79 6.20 5.65 -14.43
CA PHE A 79 7.08 6.82 -14.53
C PHE A 79 6.31 8.10 -14.18
N MET A 80 6.95 8.99 -13.44
CA MET A 80 6.43 10.31 -13.07
C MET A 80 7.57 11.35 -13.14
N GLU A 81 7.22 12.62 -13.32
CA GLU A 81 8.19 13.72 -13.29
C GLU A 81 8.73 13.96 -11.87
N GLU A 82 9.95 14.50 -11.74
CA GLU A 82 10.62 14.71 -10.44
C GLU A 82 9.79 15.61 -9.51
N GLU A 83 9.15 16.63 -10.07
CA GLU A 83 8.26 17.54 -9.34
C GLU A 83 7.06 16.79 -8.74
N ALA A 84 6.52 15.80 -9.45
CA ALA A 84 5.40 14.99 -8.98
C ALA A 84 5.84 14.01 -7.88
N GLU A 85 7.01 13.37 -8.03
CA GLU A 85 7.59 12.51 -7.00
C GLU A 85 7.87 13.29 -5.72
N LYS A 86 8.42 14.51 -5.85
CA LYS A 86 8.67 15.40 -4.73
C LYS A 86 7.38 15.78 -4.00
N LEU A 87 6.33 16.14 -4.73
CA LEU A 87 5.02 16.41 -4.14
C LEU A 87 4.47 15.20 -3.39
N MET A 88 4.61 13.98 -3.93
CA MET A 88 4.18 12.76 -3.21
C MET A 88 4.97 12.55 -1.92
N ALA A 89 6.30 12.67 -1.97
CA ALA A 89 7.17 12.49 -0.81
C ALA A 89 6.89 13.51 0.31
N GLU A 90 6.67 14.79 -0.04
CA GLU A 90 6.36 15.86 0.91
C GLU A 90 4.99 15.68 1.59
N ASN A 91 4.08 14.94 0.97
CA ASN A 91 2.70 14.77 1.44
C ASN A 91 2.39 13.35 1.95
N ILE A 92 3.37 12.46 2.05
CA ILE A 92 3.19 11.05 2.45
C ILE A 92 2.58 10.90 3.86
N SER A 93 2.79 11.87 4.74
CA SER A 93 2.26 11.86 6.12
C SER A 93 0.85 12.44 6.24
N LYS A 94 0.28 13.02 5.17
CA LYS A 94 -1.05 13.62 5.22
C LYS A 94 -2.12 12.55 5.12
N ASN A 95 -3.02 12.53 6.10
CA ASN A 95 -4.14 11.61 6.11
C ASN A 95 -5.32 12.18 5.34
N PHE A 96 -5.67 11.60 4.20
CA PHE A 96 -6.71 12.13 3.32
C PHE A 96 -8.12 12.20 3.96
N ILE A 97 -8.44 11.30 4.90
CA ILE A 97 -9.78 11.29 5.53
C ILE A 97 -9.95 12.42 6.55
N ASP A 98 -8.86 13.02 7.02
CA ASP A 98 -8.87 14.11 7.99
C ASP A 98 -9.04 15.47 7.29
N TYR A 99 -10.25 15.70 6.78
CA TYR A 99 -10.57 16.92 6.02
C TYR A 99 -10.57 18.19 6.89
N GLU A 100 -10.68 18.05 8.20
CA GLU A 100 -10.63 19.18 9.14
C GLU A 100 -9.20 19.71 9.28
N GLU A 101 -8.22 18.80 9.37
CA GLU A 101 -6.80 19.16 9.44
C GLU A 101 -6.22 19.52 8.05
N TYR A 102 -6.72 18.89 6.99
CA TYR A 102 -6.19 19.07 5.61
C TYR A 102 -7.26 19.56 4.61
N PRO A 103 -7.89 20.73 4.83
CA PRO A 103 -8.97 21.21 3.98
C PRO A 103 -8.52 21.49 2.54
N GLN A 104 -7.26 21.89 2.34
CA GLN A 104 -6.71 22.15 1.01
C GLN A 104 -6.53 20.86 0.19
N SER A 105 -6.24 19.73 0.84
CA SER A 105 -6.15 18.43 0.17
C SER A 105 -7.52 17.94 -0.29
N ALA A 106 -8.55 18.13 0.54
CA ALA A 106 -9.94 17.83 0.18
C ALA A 106 -10.41 18.72 -0.99
N GLU A 107 -10.11 20.01 -0.95
CA GLU A 107 -10.43 20.96 -2.02
C GLU A 107 -9.76 20.59 -3.36
N LEU A 108 -8.48 20.18 -3.34
CA LEU A 108 -7.80 19.69 -4.55
C LEU A 108 -8.47 18.43 -5.11
N CYS A 109 -8.91 17.52 -4.24
CA CYS A 109 -9.68 16.35 -4.66
C CYS A 109 -11.01 16.77 -5.33
N ASN A 110 -11.74 17.72 -4.75
CA ASN A 110 -12.99 18.24 -5.31
C ASN A 110 -12.77 18.86 -6.70
N ARG A 111 -11.67 19.61 -6.89
CA ARG A 111 -11.27 20.12 -8.20
C ARG A 111 -11.02 19.02 -9.21
N CYS A 112 -10.34 17.94 -8.83
CA CYS A 112 -10.14 16.78 -9.70
C CYS A 112 -11.47 16.13 -10.09
N VAL A 113 -12.38 15.93 -9.13
CA VAL A 113 -13.73 15.40 -9.39
C VAL A 113 -14.48 16.31 -10.37
N ASN A 114 -14.45 17.62 -10.15
CA ASN A 114 -15.07 18.63 -10.99
C ASN A 114 -14.53 18.64 -12.44
N MET A 115 -13.21 18.49 -12.60
CA MET A 115 -12.57 18.41 -13.91
C MET A 115 -12.94 17.12 -14.64
N ILE A 116 -12.92 15.97 -13.95
CA ILE A 116 -13.29 14.67 -14.53
C ILE A 116 -14.77 14.62 -14.92
N ALA A 117 -15.66 15.17 -14.08
CA ALA A 117 -17.08 15.24 -14.38
C ALA A 117 -17.37 16.04 -15.64
N ARG A 118 -16.71 17.20 -15.81
CA ARG A 118 -16.80 18.02 -17.03
C ARG A 118 -16.20 17.30 -18.23
N LEU A 119 -15.07 16.60 -18.06
CA LEU A 119 -14.45 15.78 -19.11
C LEU A 119 -15.39 14.69 -19.63
N PHE A 120 -16.23 14.11 -18.75
CA PHE A 120 -17.24 13.12 -19.11
C PHE A 120 -18.61 13.72 -19.48
N ASN A 121 -18.71 15.03 -19.67
CA ASN A 121 -19.95 15.74 -20.03
C ASN A 121 -21.10 15.44 -19.05
N ALA A 122 -20.80 15.41 -17.74
CA ALA A 122 -21.83 15.29 -16.73
C ALA A 122 -22.87 16.44 -16.85
N PRO A 123 -24.17 16.16 -16.64
CA PRO A 123 -25.20 17.18 -16.71
C PRO A 123 -25.09 18.10 -15.49
N MET A 124 -24.32 19.18 -15.64
CA MET A 124 -24.16 20.26 -14.66
C MET A 124 -25.09 21.42 -15.05
N HIS A 125 -25.79 21.99 -14.08
CA HIS A 125 -26.69 23.12 -14.33
C HIS A 125 -25.91 24.42 -14.49
N ASP A 126 -24.87 24.61 -13.67
CA ASP A 126 -24.04 25.81 -13.65
C ASP A 126 -22.54 25.50 -13.71
N ALA A 127 -21.75 26.46 -14.21
CA ALA A 127 -20.30 26.33 -14.32
C ALA A 127 -19.59 26.26 -12.97
N GLU A 128 -20.23 26.76 -11.91
CA GLU A 128 -19.70 26.78 -10.53
C GLU A 128 -20.29 25.66 -9.65
N GLU A 129 -21.16 24.82 -10.20
CA GLU A 129 -21.73 23.71 -9.44
C GLU A 129 -20.67 22.62 -9.19
N GLU A 130 -20.68 22.09 -7.96
CA GLU A 130 -19.85 20.96 -7.55
C GLU A 130 -20.43 19.65 -8.10
N ALA A 131 -19.58 18.88 -8.76
CA ALA A 131 -19.94 17.58 -9.29
C ALA A 131 -20.04 16.54 -8.17
N LEU A 132 -21.03 15.65 -8.27
CA LEU A 132 -21.16 14.51 -7.38
C LEU A 132 -20.13 13.43 -7.74
N GLY A 133 -19.14 13.23 -6.87
CA GLY A 133 -18.15 12.17 -7.00
C GLY A 133 -17.23 12.08 -5.78
N CYS A 134 -16.35 11.09 -5.77
CA CYS A 134 -15.34 10.92 -4.73
C CYS A 134 -14.05 10.31 -5.30
N SER A 135 -12.93 10.55 -4.63
CA SER A 135 -11.69 9.82 -4.89
C SER A 135 -11.77 8.41 -4.31
N THR A 136 -11.11 7.47 -4.97
CA THR A 136 -11.03 6.05 -4.56
C THR A 136 -9.60 5.58 -4.75
N VAL A 137 -9.21 4.50 -4.07
CA VAL A 137 -7.86 3.92 -4.21
C VAL A 137 -7.65 3.35 -5.62
N GLY A 138 -8.72 2.87 -6.26
CA GLY A 138 -8.68 2.35 -7.61
C GLY A 138 -10.07 2.03 -8.16
N SER A 139 -10.12 1.57 -9.41
CA SER A 139 -11.37 1.29 -10.12
C SER A 139 -12.22 0.21 -9.44
N SER A 140 -11.63 -0.76 -8.75
CA SER A 140 -12.35 -1.78 -7.97
C SER A 140 -13.29 -1.15 -6.93
N GLU A 141 -12.78 -0.22 -6.12
CA GLU A 141 -13.58 0.48 -5.12
C GLU A 141 -14.66 1.35 -5.80
N ALA A 142 -14.30 2.09 -6.84
CA ALA A 142 -15.26 2.90 -7.59
C ALA A 142 -16.40 2.06 -8.19
N ILE A 143 -16.09 0.89 -8.76
CA ILE A 143 -17.09 -0.04 -9.31
C ILE A 143 -17.97 -0.60 -8.19
N ILE A 144 -17.41 -0.97 -7.04
CA ILE A 144 -18.20 -1.45 -5.90
C ILE A 144 -19.17 -0.35 -5.41
N LEU A 145 -18.71 0.89 -5.26
CA LEU A 145 -19.57 2.01 -4.87
C LEU A 145 -20.67 2.27 -5.91
N ALA A 146 -20.33 2.27 -7.19
CA ALA A 146 -21.29 2.43 -8.27
C ALA A 146 -22.34 1.32 -8.27
N THR A 147 -21.93 0.06 -8.09
CA THR A 147 -22.85 -1.09 -8.07
C THR A 147 -23.73 -1.11 -6.82
N LEU A 148 -23.22 -0.65 -5.66
CA LEU A 148 -24.02 -0.44 -4.45
C LEU A 148 -25.08 0.64 -4.66
N ALA A 149 -24.71 1.77 -5.28
CA ALA A 149 -25.66 2.83 -5.64
C ALA A 149 -26.74 2.33 -6.62
N MET A 150 -26.35 1.57 -7.66
CA MET A 150 -27.28 0.95 -8.60
C MET A 150 -28.24 -0.03 -7.90
N LYS A 151 -27.71 -0.91 -7.03
CA LYS A 151 -28.51 -1.87 -6.25
C LYS A 151 -29.51 -1.14 -5.36
N ARG A 152 -29.08 -0.11 -4.65
CA ARG A 152 -29.94 0.69 -3.76
C ARG A 152 -31.05 1.39 -4.52
N ARG A 153 -30.72 2.02 -5.66
CA ARG A 153 -31.71 2.66 -6.56
C ARG A 153 -32.73 1.65 -7.07
N TRP A 154 -32.29 0.48 -7.50
CA TRP A 154 -33.17 -0.60 -7.96
C TRP A 154 -34.09 -1.11 -6.85
N GLN A 155 -33.57 -1.31 -5.63
CA GLN A 155 -34.38 -1.73 -4.48
C GLN A 155 -35.48 -0.72 -4.16
N ASN A 156 -35.14 0.57 -4.13
CA ASN A 156 -36.11 1.63 -3.85
C ASN A 156 -37.21 1.67 -4.92
N ALA A 157 -36.85 1.58 -6.19
CA ALA A 157 -37.81 1.55 -7.30
C ALA A 157 -38.74 0.33 -7.27
N ARG A 158 -38.25 -0.85 -6.83
CA ARG A 158 -39.08 -2.06 -6.70
C ARG A 158 -39.99 -2.02 -5.49
N LYS A 159 -39.51 -1.54 -4.35
CA LYS A 159 -40.33 -1.33 -3.14
C LYS A 159 -41.48 -0.36 -3.41
N ALA A 160 -41.23 0.72 -4.14
CA ALA A 160 -42.28 1.66 -4.56
C ALA A 160 -43.37 1.02 -5.43
N LYS A 161 -43.06 -0.08 -6.13
CA LYS A 161 -43.99 -0.85 -6.97
C LYS A 161 -44.53 -2.11 -6.28
N GLY A 162 -44.22 -2.33 -5.00
CA GLY A 162 -44.64 -3.53 -4.25
C GLY A 162 -44.00 -4.84 -4.75
N LEU A 163 -42.88 -4.78 -5.47
CA LEU A 163 -42.20 -5.95 -6.05
C LEU A 163 -41.08 -6.49 -5.14
N SER A 164 -40.83 -7.80 -5.18
CA SER A 164 -39.74 -8.44 -4.42
C SER A 164 -38.35 -7.93 -4.80
N THR A 165 -37.45 -7.77 -3.82
CA THR A 165 -36.07 -7.28 -3.99
C THR A 165 -34.99 -8.36 -3.78
N GLU A 166 -35.37 -9.62 -3.65
CA GLU A 166 -34.48 -10.71 -3.20
C GLU A 166 -33.42 -11.15 -4.22
N LYS A 167 -33.70 -10.99 -5.52
CA LYS A 167 -32.84 -11.52 -6.60
C LYS A 167 -32.41 -10.42 -7.58
N PRO A 168 -31.46 -9.56 -7.21
CA PRO A 168 -30.84 -8.64 -8.15
C PRO A 168 -29.92 -9.41 -9.12
N ASN A 169 -29.75 -8.88 -10.33
CA ASN A 169 -28.78 -9.37 -11.31
C ASN A 169 -28.13 -8.19 -12.04
N MET A 170 -27.00 -8.45 -12.69
CA MET A 170 -26.25 -7.49 -13.50
C MET A 170 -25.89 -8.15 -14.83
N VAL A 171 -26.03 -7.40 -15.92
CA VAL A 171 -25.70 -7.87 -17.26
C VAL A 171 -24.38 -7.21 -17.67
N LEU A 172 -23.37 -8.01 -17.94
CA LEU A 172 -22.01 -7.58 -18.30
C LEU A 172 -21.53 -8.36 -19.53
N GLY A 173 -20.52 -7.83 -20.23
CA GLY A 173 -19.83 -8.56 -21.29
C GLY A 173 -19.01 -9.73 -20.73
N ALA A 174 -18.69 -10.71 -21.58
CA ALA A 174 -17.84 -11.85 -21.20
C ALA A 174 -16.39 -11.45 -20.86
N ASN A 175 -15.96 -10.27 -21.31
CA ASN A 175 -14.67 -9.65 -21.05
C ASN A 175 -14.66 -8.77 -19.80
N CYS A 176 -15.58 -8.98 -18.85
CA CYS A 176 -15.62 -8.19 -17.63
C CYS A 176 -14.32 -8.34 -16.83
N GLN A 177 -13.81 -7.22 -16.33
CA GLN A 177 -12.69 -7.22 -15.41
C GLN A 177 -13.16 -7.72 -14.05
N LEU A 178 -12.31 -8.52 -13.38
CA LEU A 178 -12.54 -8.90 -11.99
C LEU A 178 -12.42 -7.65 -11.11
N PRO A 179 -13.46 -7.29 -10.34
CA PRO A 179 -13.39 -6.20 -9.37
C PRO A 179 -12.50 -6.58 -8.19
#